data_AF-A0AAQ3Q1T8-F1
#
_entry.id   AF-A0AAQ3Q1T8-F1
#
_cell.length_a   1.000
_cell.length_b   1.000
_cell.length_c   1.000
_cell.angle_alpha   90.00
_cell.angle_beta   90.00
_cell.angle_gamma   90.00
#
_symmetry.space_group_name_H-M   'P 1'
#
loop_
_entity.id
_entity.type
_entity.pdbx_description
1 polymer ?
#
loop_
_entity_poly.entity_id
_entity_poly.type
_entity_poly.pdbx_seq_one_letter_code
_entity_poly.pdbx_strand_id
1 'polypeptide(L)'
;MTALLSLVNCAGLSVVGWGAVALGLVSLAPFVLMTGMAVPQVRPWRWTAQVEGRRKDWRLFLNTLFWNLNYWDSASTMAGEVERPERTFPRALAVAVVLIAASYLLPLMAATGATDAAPEAWANGYLADAAGIIGGPWLKYWITAGAVLSSVGMFEAQLSSGAYQLLGMADLGLLPAAFARRSTRFGTPWVAIAASSAVTLAVSFLAFDDVVATANFLYSLGTLLEFAAFLWLRARLPGLKRPYRVPLPLPALAAMCAVPSVFLAYVCAVAGWRVFALAGALTALGVGLHGVMRLCRTNKWLGFNSTPPSRS
;
A
#
# COMPACT_ATOMS: atom_id res chain seq x y z
N MET A 1 21.52 -0.74 1.93
CA MET A 1 20.48 0.24 1.53
C MET A 1 19.54 0.52 2.69
N THR A 2 18.87 -0.51 3.24
CA THR A 2 17.93 -0.43 4.38
C THR A 2 18.46 0.34 5.59
N ALA A 3 19.71 0.12 6.01
CA ALA A 3 20.31 0.83 7.15
C ALA A 3 20.58 2.33 6.89
N LEU A 4 20.81 2.72 5.64
CA LEU A 4 21.15 4.09 5.25
C LEU A 4 19.89 4.95 5.08
N LEU A 5 18.80 4.31 4.66
CA LEU A 5 17.50 4.93 4.50
C LEU A 5 16.75 5.08 5.84
N SER A 6 16.96 4.15 6.77
CA SER A 6 16.48 4.25 8.15
C SER A 6 17.02 5.47 8.91
N LEU A 7 18.12 6.10 8.46
CA LEU A 7 18.65 7.35 9.01
C LEU A 7 17.88 8.60 8.53
N VAL A 8 17.22 8.52 7.37
CA VAL A 8 16.39 9.62 6.81
C VAL A 8 15.04 9.71 7.52
N ASN A 9 14.56 8.59 8.08
CA ASN A 9 13.33 8.48 8.87
C ASN A 9 13.35 9.29 10.19
N CYS A 10 14.46 9.96 10.49
CA CYS A 10 14.68 10.79 11.66
C CYS A 10 14.32 12.28 11.47
N ALA A 11 13.87 12.71 10.29
CA ALA A 11 13.40 14.07 10.03
C ALA A 11 11.86 14.14 10.08
N GLY A 12 11.31 15.15 10.74
CA GLY A 12 9.89 15.25 11.10
C GLY A 12 8.89 15.15 9.94
N LEU A 13 7.66 14.74 10.30
CA LEU A 13 6.53 14.40 9.42
C LEU A 13 6.20 15.42 8.32
N SER A 14 6.39 16.72 8.56
CA SER A 14 6.12 17.77 7.55
C SER A 14 7.17 17.82 6.43
N VAL A 15 8.44 17.54 6.74
CA VAL A 15 9.53 17.50 5.75
C VAL A 15 9.43 16.24 4.90
N VAL A 16 9.00 15.13 5.50
CA VAL A 16 8.75 13.86 4.80
C VAL A 16 7.58 14.01 3.82
N GLY A 17 6.51 14.72 4.20
CA GLY A 17 5.37 14.98 3.31
C GLY A 17 5.76 15.74 2.04
N TRP A 18 6.44 16.88 2.17
CA TRP A 18 6.91 17.66 1.01
C TRP A 18 7.97 16.93 0.20
N GLY A 19 8.86 16.17 0.86
CA GLY A 19 9.84 15.31 0.20
C GLY A 19 9.19 14.20 -0.63
N ALA A 20 8.14 13.56 -0.12
CA ALA A 20 7.37 12.54 -0.84
C ALA A 20 6.63 13.13 -2.05
N VAL A 21 6.05 14.33 -1.91
CA VAL A 21 5.41 15.03 -3.03
C VAL A 21 6.44 15.39 -4.10
N ALA A 22 7.59 15.95 -3.72
CA ALA A 22 8.65 16.28 -4.66
C ALA A 22 9.19 15.03 -5.37
N LEU A 23 9.41 13.94 -4.64
CA LEU A 23 9.83 12.66 -5.19
C LEU A 23 8.79 12.10 -6.16
N GLY A 24 7.50 12.16 -5.80
CA GLY A 24 6.39 11.75 -6.65
C GLY A 24 6.28 12.58 -7.93
N LEU A 25 6.46 13.89 -7.85
CA LEU A 25 6.47 14.76 -9.04
C LEU A 25 7.65 14.44 -9.96
N VAL A 26 8.85 14.26 -9.39
CA VAL A 26 10.05 13.93 -10.16
C VAL A 26 9.95 12.53 -10.79
N SER A 27 9.34 11.56 -10.11
CA SER A 27 9.16 10.20 -10.65
C SER A 27 8.03 10.11 -11.67
N LEU A 28 6.98 10.93 -11.57
CA LEU A 28 5.87 10.98 -12.53
C LEU A 28 6.18 11.84 -13.77
N ALA A 29 7.01 12.89 -13.63
CA ALA A 29 7.39 13.78 -14.72
C ALA A 29 7.86 13.06 -16.01
N PRO A 30 8.76 12.07 -15.97
CA PRO A 30 9.21 11.40 -17.20
C PRO A 30 8.09 10.61 -17.89
N PHE A 31 7.09 10.11 -17.16
CA PHE A 31 5.93 9.43 -17.76
C PHE A 31 4.99 10.41 -18.46
N VAL A 32 4.80 11.60 -17.89
CA VAL A 32 4.03 12.68 -18.54
C VAL A 32 4.74 13.14 -19.81
N LEU A 33 6.06 13.35 -19.74
CA LEU A 33 6.89 13.69 -20.90
C LEU A 33 6.85 12.61 -21.98
N MET A 34 7.01 11.33 -21.59
CA MET A 34 6.90 10.20 -22.51
C MET A 34 5.54 10.18 -23.21
N THR A 35 4.46 10.41 -22.47
CA THR A 35 3.10 10.46 -23.04
C THR A 35 2.98 11.59 -24.05
N GLY A 36 3.47 12.79 -23.72
CA GLY A 36 3.46 13.94 -24.62
C GLY A 36 4.27 13.72 -25.90
N MET A 37 5.46 13.13 -25.79
CA MET A 37 6.33 12.80 -26.92
C MET A 37 5.78 11.66 -27.79
N ALA A 38 4.96 10.77 -27.21
CA ALA A 38 4.33 9.68 -27.92
C ALA A 38 3.15 10.13 -28.79
N VAL A 39 2.45 11.24 -28.45
CA VAL A 39 1.26 11.71 -29.17
C VAL A 39 1.39 11.67 -30.71
N PRO A 40 2.45 12.21 -31.34
CA PRO A 40 2.59 12.16 -32.81
C PRO A 40 2.88 10.75 -33.37
N GLN A 41 3.34 9.83 -32.53
CA GLN A 41 3.74 8.47 -32.91
C GLN A 41 2.63 7.44 -32.64
N VAL A 42 1.63 7.80 -31.84
CA VAL A 42 0.54 6.91 -31.43
C VAL A 42 -0.33 6.51 -32.62
N ARG A 43 -0.53 5.19 -32.76
CA ARG A 43 -1.43 4.58 -33.74
C ARG A 43 -2.64 3.95 -33.02
N PRO A 44 -3.79 4.66 -32.90
CA PRO A 44 -4.91 4.24 -32.05
C PRO A 44 -5.53 2.88 -32.41
N TRP A 45 -5.46 2.47 -33.69
CA TRP A 45 -6.01 1.18 -34.14
C TRP A 45 -5.38 -0.01 -33.41
N ARG A 46 -4.15 0.13 -32.90
CA ARG A 46 -3.46 -0.92 -32.16
C ARG A 46 -4.11 -1.29 -30.84
N TRP A 47 -4.80 -0.36 -30.19
CA TRP A 47 -5.49 -0.65 -28.94
C TRP A 47 -6.64 -1.63 -29.11
N THR A 48 -7.11 -1.82 -30.35
CA THR A 48 -8.13 -2.82 -30.69
C THR A 48 -7.53 -4.15 -31.15
N ALA A 49 -6.23 -4.20 -31.44
CA ALA A 49 -5.57 -5.41 -31.90
C ALA A 49 -5.56 -6.49 -30.82
N GLN A 50 -6.00 -7.69 -31.17
CA GLN A 50 -5.98 -8.84 -30.25
C GLN A 50 -4.64 -9.56 -30.37
N VAL A 51 -4.08 -9.96 -29.24
CA VAL A 51 -2.92 -10.85 -29.21
C VAL A 51 -3.41 -12.28 -29.47
N GLU A 52 -3.18 -12.78 -30.68
CA GLU A 52 -3.51 -14.15 -31.07
C GLU A 52 -2.46 -15.15 -30.55
N GLY A 53 -2.89 -16.37 -30.24
CA GLY A 53 -1.97 -17.47 -29.88
C GLY A 53 -1.50 -17.56 -28.43
N ARG A 54 -1.81 -16.59 -27.55
CA ARG A 54 -1.46 -16.63 -26.11
C ARG A 54 -2.66 -16.96 -25.24
N ARG A 55 -2.52 -17.94 -24.33
CA ARG A 55 -3.55 -18.22 -23.32
C ARG A 55 -3.69 -17.02 -22.38
N LYS A 56 -4.92 -16.51 -22.25
CA LYS A 56 -5.25 -15.42 -21.32
C LYS A 56 -5.12 -15.94 -19.88
N ASP A 57 -4.09 -15.51 -19.17
CA ASP A 57 -3.92 -15.81 -17.75
C ASP A 57 -4.67 -14.79 -16.89
N TRP A 58 -5.97 -15.04 -16.72
CA TRP A 58 -6.84 -14.21 -15.89
C TRP A 58 -6.41 -14.17 -14.43
N ARG A 59 -5.73 -15.20 -13.93
CA ARG A 59 -5.29 -15.25 -12.53
C ARG A 59 -4.15 -14.27 -12.31
N LEU A 60 -3.14 -14.31 -13.18
CA LEU A 60 -2.02 -13.37 -13.13
C LEU A 60 -2.52 -11.93 -13.29
N PHE A 61 -3.39 -11.68 -14.29
CA PHE A 61 -3.95 -10.36 -14.54
C PHE A 61 -4.66 -9.77 -13.32
N LEU A 62 -5.58 -10.51 -12.70
CA LEU A 62 -6.33 -10.05 -11.54
C LEU A 62 -5.44 -9.87 -10.30
N ASN A 63 -4.44 -10.73 -10.11
CA ASN A 63 -3.51 -10.61 -8.99
C ASN A 63 -2.61 -9.38 -9.13
N THR A 64 -2.06 -9.13 -10.32
CA THR A 64 -1.27 -7.94 -10.61
C THR A 64 -2.11 -6.67 -10.49
N LEU A 65 -3.36 -6.69 -10.96
CA LEU A 65 -4.26 -5.53 -10.82
C LEU A 65 -4.60 -5.24 -9.35
N PHE A 66 -4.85 -6.29 -8.56
CA PHE A 66 -5.07 -6.13 -7.13
C PHE A 66 -3.85 -5.53 -6.44
N TRP A 67 -2.67 -6.09 -6.68
CA TRP A 67 -1.41 -5.60 -6.10
C TRP A 67 -1.17 -4.12 -6.41
N ASN A 68 -1.41 -3.68 -7.65
CA ASN A 68 -1.20 -2.29 -8.08
C ASN A 68 -2.20 -1.31 -7.46
N LEU A 69 -3.41 -1.75 -7.11
CA LEU A 69 -4.50 -0.89 -6.62
C LEU A 69 -4.80 -1.08 -5.14
N ASN A 70 -3.95 -1.79 -4.41
CA ASN A 70 -4.12 -2.09 -2.98
C ASN A 70 -3.71 -0.90 -2.08
N TYR A 71 -3.88 -1.03 -0.76
CA TYR A 71 -3.39 -0.12 0.29
C TYR A 71 -4.08 1.24 0.44
N TRP A 72 -5.30 1.42 -0.07
CA TRP A 72 -6.05 2.68 0.08
C TRP A 72 -6.49 2.99 1.51
N ASP A 73 -6.70 1.96 2.33
CA ASP A 73 -7.02 2.04 3.76
C ASP A 73 -5.89 2.72 4.57
N SER A 74 -4.64 2.60 4.12
CA SER A 74 -3.48 3.17 4.82
C SER A 74 -3.56 4.69 4.90
N ALA A 75 -4.17 5.35 3.91
CA ALA A 75 -4.41 6.79 3.95
C ALA A 75 -5.33 7.20 5.12
N SER A 76 -6.23 6.32 5.56
CA SER A 76 -7.15 6.60 6.67
C SER A 76 -6.46 6.71 8.03
N THR A 77 -5.28 6.09 8.17
CA THR A 77 -4.50 6.14 9.42
C THR A 77 -4.04 7.57 9.76
N MET A 78 -3.83 8.40 8.75
CA MET A 78 -3.45 9.81 8.91
C MET A 78 -4.64 10.77 8.88
N ALA A 79 -5.87 10.28 8.77
CA ALA A 79 -7.06 11.13 8.69
C ALA A 79 -7.25 12.03 9.93
N GLY A 80 -6.69 11.62 11.09
CA GLY A 80 -6.71 12.42 12.32
C GLY A 80 -5.83 13.69 12.28
N GLU A 81 -4.81 13.70 11.43
CA GLU A 81 -3.87 14.81 11.25
C GLU A 81 -4.31 15.77 10.12
N VAL A 82 -5.41 15.45 9.43
CA VAL A 82 -5.91 16.24 8.30
C VAL A 82 -6.83 17.36 8.81
N GLU A 83 -6.56 18.59 8.40
CA GLU A 83 -7.48 19.71 8.66
C GLU A 83 -8.82 19.51 7.94
N ARG A 84 -9.92 19.54 8.71
CA ARG A 84 -11.30 19.36 8.21
C ARG A 84 -11.46 18.05 7.41
N PRO A 85 -11.22 16.89 8.03
CA PRO A 85 -11.18 15.61 7.34
C PRO A 85 -12.50 15.28 6.64
N GLU A 86 -13.64 15.80 7.11
CA GLU A 86 -14.95 15.62 6.49
C GLU A 86 -15.06 16.07 5.02
N ARG A 87 -14.26 17.06 4.62
CA ARG A 87 -14.27 17.63 3.26
C ARG A 87 -12.97 17.41 2.52
N THR A 88 -11.84 17.55 3.21
CA THR A 88 -10.52 17.42 2.59
C THR A 88 -10.25 15.97 2.21
N PHE A 89 -10.60 15.01 3.07
CA PHE A 89 -10.30 13.60 2.85
C PHE A 89 -11.04 13.01 1.63
N PRO A 90 -12.37 13.18 1.47
CA PRO A 90 -13.06 12.67 0.27
C PRO A 90 -12.59 13.32 -1.02
N ARG A 91 -12.27 14.63 -1.00
CA ARG A 91 -11.76 15.36 -2.17
C ARG A 91 -10.35 14.87 -2.55
N ALA A 92 -9.48 14.71 -1.57
CA ALA A 92 -8.14 14.18 -1.78
C ALA A 92 -8.18 12.77 -2.38
N LEU A 93 -9.04 11.89 -1.84
CA LEU A 93 -9.26 10.55 -2.40
C LEU A 93 -9.77 10.60 -3.85
N ALA A 94 -10.75 11.45 -4.16
CA ALA A 94 -11.27 11.57 -5.52
C ALA A 94 -10.19 12.04 -6.51
N VAL A 95 -9.38 13.03 -6.14
CA VAL A 95 -8.24 13.50 -6.96
C VAL A 95 -7.20 12.39 -7.10
N ALA A 96 -6.88 11.67 -6.02
CA ALA A 96 -5.93 10.57 -6.05
C ALA A 96 -6.37 9.46 -7.03
N VAL A 97 -7.67 9.09 -7.04
CA VAL A 97 -8.21 8.09 -7.98
C VAL A 97 -7.98 8.51 -9.42
N VAL A 98 -8.28 9.77 -9.75
CA VAL A 98 -8.09 10.29 -11.12
C VAL A 98 -6.61 10.33 -11.50
N LEU A 99 -5.75 10.79 -10.60
CA LEU A 99 -4.31 10.85 -10.83
C LEU A 99 -3.71 9.45 -11.02
N ILE A 100 -4.13 8.46 -10.24
CA ILE A 100 -3.70 7.06 -10.38
C ILE A 100 -4.20 6.49 -11.71
N ALA A 101 -5.48 6.67 -12.05
CA ALA A 101 -6.00 6.21 -13.33
C ALA A 101 -5.20 6.81 -14.50
N ALA A 102 -4.90 8.11 -14.45
CA ALA A 102 -4.10 8.78 -15.46
C ALA A 102 -2.65 8.27 -15.50
N SER A 103 -2.00 8.06 -14.36
CA SER A 103 -0.61 7.61 -14.29
C SER A 103 -0.41 6.18 -14.78
N TYR A 104 -1.43 5.32 -14.65
CA TYR A 104 -1.40 3.96 -15.22
C TYR A 104 -1.76 3.95 -16.70
N LEU A 105 -2.85 4.63 -17.09
CA LEU A 105 -3.39 4.53 -18.45
C LEU A 105 -2.57 5.32 -19.46
N LEU A 106 -2.17 6.56 -19.16
CA LEU A 106 -1.50 7.42 -20.13
C LEU A 106 -0.16 6.83 -20.62
N PRO A 107 0.76 6.39 -19.74
CA PRO A 107 2.03 5.83 -20.18
C PRO A 107 1.86 4.49 -20.88
N LEU A 108 0.89 3.68 -20.45
CA LEU A 108 0.58 2.40 -21.09
C LEU A 108 0.03 2.60 -22.51
N MET A 109 -0.90 3.54 -22.69
CA MET A 109 -1.46 3.89 -24.00
C MET A 109 -0.40 4.50 -24.91
N ALA A 110 0.48 5.35 -24.37
CA ALA A 110 1.62 5.89 -25.09
C ALA A 110 2.57 4.80 -25.56
N ALA A 111 2.99 3.90 -24.67
CA ALA A 111 3.89 2.80 -25.00
C ALA A 111 3.28 1.84 -26.03
N THR A 112 2.06 1.33 -25.79
CA THR A 112 1.38 0.39 -26.70
C THR A 112 0.99 1.02 -28.05
N GLY A 113 0.70 2.32 -28.06
CA GLY A 113 0.33 3.06 -29.26
C GLY A 113 1.51 3.44 -30.13
N ALA A 114 2.67 3.73 -29.53
CA ALA A 114 3.86 4.23 -30.24
C ALA A 114 4.92 3.16 -30.53
N THR A 115 4.93 2.00 -29.86
CA THR A 115 5.93 0.95 -30.08
C THR A 115 5.37 -0.28 -30.78
N ASP A 116 6.19 -0.93 -31.61
CA ASP A 116 5.88 -2.18 -32.35
C ASP A 116 6.22 -3.43 -31.52
N ALA A 117 6.20 -3.32 -30.20
CA ALA A 117 6.66 -4.37 -29.29
C ALA A 117 5.84 -5.65 -29.40
N ALA A 118 6.53 -6.79 -29.62
CA ALA A 118 5.88 -8.10 -29.52
C ALA A 118 5.42 -8.35 -28.07
N PRO A 119 4.34 -9.13 -27.83
CA PRO A 119 3.84 -9.46 -26.50
C PRO A 119 4.87 -10.08 -25.55
N GLU A 120 5.93 -10.68 -26.09
CA GLU A 120 7.05 -11.28 -25.35
C GLU A 120 8.01 -10.24 -24.79
N ALA A 121 8.09 -9.05 -25.42
CA ALA A 121 8.94 -7.96 -24.96
C ALA A 121 8.39 -7.28 -23.70
N TRP A 122 7.10 -7.44 -23.38
CA TRP A 122 6.44 -6.90 -22.19
C TRP A 122 6.83 -7.66 -20.91
N ALA A 123 8.12 -7.60 -20.58
CA ALA A 123 8.71 -8.09 -19.35
C ALA A 123 8.92 -6.94 -18.33
N ASN A 124 9.41 -7.30 -17.15
CA ASN A 124 9.71 -6.34 -16.09
C ASN A 124 10.65 -5.23 -16.59
N GLY A 125 10.26 -3.98 -16.39
CA GLY A 125 11.04 -2.81 -16.81
C GLY A 125 10.84 -2.36 -18.25
N TYR A 126 10.04 -3.07 -19.07
CA TYR A 126 9.86 -2.74 -20.49
C TYR A 126 9.36 -1.31 -20.75
N LEU A 127 8.61 -0.73 -19.80
CA LEU A 127 8.12 0.65 -19.93
C LEU A 127 9.27 1.66 -20.06
N ALA A 128 10.43 1.40 -19.43
CA ALA A 128 11.62 2.22 -19.60
C ALA A 128 12.27 2.04 -20.98
N ASP A 129 12.24 0.83 -21.53
CA ASP A 129 12.71 0.55 -22.89
C ASP A 129 11.81 1.22 -23.93
N ALA A 130 10.49 1.14 -23.75
CA ALA A 130 9.51 1.83 -24.59
C ALA A 130 9.74 3.35 -24.59
N ALA A 131 10.05 3.94 -23.43
CA ALA A 131 10.40 5.36 -23.35
C ALA A 131 11.70 5.70 -24.10
N GLY A 132 12.68 4.78 -24.08
CA GLY A 132 13.90 4.88 -24.87
C GLY A 132 13.62 4.91 -26.37
N ILE A 133 12.64 4.13 -26.84
CA ILE A 133 12.21 4.11 -28.25
C ILE A 133 11.48 5.41 -28.62
N ILE A 134 10.60 5.91 -27.75
CA ILE A 134 9.76 7.08 -28.02
C ILE A 134 10.54 8.39 -27.96
N GLY A 135 11.37 8.57 -26.92
CA GLY A 135 12.01 9.84 -26.59
C GLY A 135 13.53 9.82 -26.56
N GLY A 136 14.16 8.66 -26.73
CA GLY A 136 15.60 8.48 -26.74
C GLY A 136 16.20 8.01 -25.39
N PRO A 137 17.52 7.69 -25.36
CA PRO A 137 18.16 7.04 -24.22
C PRO A 137 18.07 7.81 -22.90
N TRP A 138 18.08 9.14 -22.94
CA TRP A 138 17.98 9.98 -21.73
C TRP A 138 16.66 9.75 -20.97
N LEU A 139 15.55 9.53 -21.70
CA LEU A 139 14.24 9.31 -21.11
C LEU A 139 14.15 7.92 -20.46
N LYS A 140 14.77 6.91 -21.09
CA LYS A 140 14.95 5.57 -20.50
C LYS A 140 15.71 5.64 -19.17
N TYR A 141 16.85 6.33 -19.13
CA TYR A 141 17.63 6.48 -17.90
C TYR A 141 16.84 7.23 -16.82
N TRP A 142 16.11 8.29 -17.18
CA TRP A 142 15.30 9.01 -16.21
C TRP A 142 14.18 8.15 -15.62
N ILE A 143 13.40 7.42 -16.44
CA ILE A 143 12.38 6.50 -15.92
C ILE A 143 13.01 5.42 -15.04
N THR A 144 14.15 4.88 -15.44
CA THR A 144 14.84 3.82 -14.67
C THR A 144 15.30 4.35 -13.31
N ALA A 145 15.94 5.53 -13.27
CA ALA A 145 16.36 6.18 -12.03
C ALA A 145 15.16 6.55 -11.15
N GLY A 146 14.09 7.08 -11.75
CA GLY A 146 12.84 7.41 -11.08
C GLY A 146 12.17 6.18 -10.46
N ALA A 147 12.17 5.04 -11.16
CA ALA A 147 11.65 3.78 -10.65
C ALA A 147 12.45 3.26 -9.45
N VAL A 148 13.79 3.34 -9.49
CA VAL A 148 14.66 2.97 -8.36
C VAL A 148 14.40 3.86 -7.16
N LEU A 149 14.38 5.18 -7.35
CA LEU A 149 14.12 6.16 -6.29
C LEU A 149 12.72 5.98 -5.70
N SER A 150 11.71 5.74 -6.53
CA SER A 150 10.33 5.48 -6.08
C SER A 150 10.24 4.19 -5.29
N SER A 151 10.94 3.12 -5.70
CA SER A 151 10.97 1.85 -4.98
C SER A 151 11.61 2.00 -3.59
N VAL A 152 12.70 2.77 -3.52
CA VAL A 152 13.36 3.14 -2.27
C VAL A 152 12.44 3.96 -1.36
N GLY A 153 11.76 4.96 -1.91
CA GLY A 153 10.81 5.79 -1.16
C GLY A 153 9.61 4.99 -0.63
N MET A 154 9.07 4.08 -1.46
CA MET A 154 7.97 3.20 -1.07
C MET A 154 8.38 2.25 0.05
N PHE A 155 9.58 1.67 -0.02
CA PHE A 155 10.11 0.82 1.04
C PHE A 155 10.22 1.57 2.37
N GLU A 156 10.77 2.79 2.36
CA GLU A 156 10.89 3.61 3.57
C GLU A 156 9.53 4.02 4.15
N ALA A 157 8.58 4.40 3.28
CA ALA A 157 7.24 4.76 3.71
C ALA A 157 6.54 3.58 4.40
N GLN A 158 6.66 2.37 3.85
CA GLN A 158 6.08 1.16 4.45
C GLN A 158 6.77 0.77 5.76
N LEU A 159 8.10 0.84 5.82
CA LEU A 159 8.84 0.55 7.05
C LEU A 159 8.46 1.54 8.17
N SER A 160 8.33 2.83 7.83
CA SER A 160 7.88 3.86 8.77
C SER A 160 6.46 3.58 9.24
N SER A 161 5.53 3.31 8.32
CA SER A 161 4.13 2.97 8.67
C SER A 161 4.05 1.79 9.65
N GLY A 162 4.76 0.70 9.39
CA GLY A 162 4.82 -0.46 10.29
C GLY A 162 5.38 -0.12 11.68
N ALA A 163 6.45 0.69 11.75
CA ALA A 163 7.03 1.12 13.01
C ALA A 163 6.07 2.01 13.83
N TYR A 164 5.35 2.92 13.18
CA TYR A 164 4.36 3.78 13.84
C TYR A 164 3.11 3.02 14.26
N GLN A 165 2.70 1.97 13.53
CA GLN A 165 1.64 1.06 13.97
C GLN A 165 2.03 0.34 15.27
N LEU A 166 3.26 -0.18 15.38
CA LEU A 166 3.76 -0.79 16.61
C LEU A 166 3.84 0.20 17.77
N LEU A 167 4.26 1.44 17.51
CA LEU A 167 4.24 2.53 18.49
C LEU A 167 2.81 2.78 18.99
N GLY A 168 1.83 2.91 18.09
CA GLY A 168 0.42 3.10 18.46
C GLY A 168 -0.13 1.93 19.27
N MET A 169 0.23 0.69 18.93
CA MET A 169 -0.12 -0.48 19.74
C MET A 169 0.52 -0.46 21.14
N ALA A 170 1.74 0.03 21.26
CA ALA A 170 2.42 0.18 22.54
C ALA A 170 1.78 1.29 23.41
N ASP A 171 1.38 2.40 22.79
CA ASP A 171 0.67 3.50 23.46
C ASP A 171 -0.73 3.09 23.94
N LEU A 172 -1.41 2.20 23.20
CA LEU A 172 -2.67 1.56 23.63
C LEU A 172 -2.47 0.47 24.70
N GLY A 173 -1.22 0.19 25.11
CA GLY A 173 -0.90 -0.85 26.09
C GLY A 173 -1.17 -2.28 25.58
N LEU A 174 -1.15 -2.48 24.26
CA LEU A 174 -1.22 -3.80 23.61
C LEU A 174 0.18 -4.44 23.48
N LEU A 175 1.22 -3.60 23.37
CA LEU A 175 2.63 -3.99 23.34
C LEU A 175 3.38 -3.46 24.58
N PRO A 176 4.56 -4.02 24.92
CA PRO A 176 5.37 -3.51 26.02
C PRO A 176 5.78 -2.04 25.77
N ALA A 177 5.89 -1.24 26.82
CA ALA A 177 6.30 0.17 26.76
C ALA A 177 7.68 0.38 26.11
N ALA A 178 8.50 -0.68 25.98
CA ALA A 178 9.74 -0.64 25.20
C ALA A 178 9.53 -0.21 23.74
N PHE A 179 8.41 -0.63 23.11
CA PHE A 179 8.08 -0.25 21.73
C PHE A 179 7.65 1.22 21.62
N ALA A 180 7.23 1.84 22.72
CA ALA A 180 6.94 3.26 22.80
C ALA A 180 8.19 4.13 23.06
N ARG A 181 9.38 3.53 23.24
CA ARG A 181 10.60 4.29 23.51
C ARG A 181 11.04 5.06 22.26
N ARG A 182 10.98 6.38 22.38
CA ARG A 182 11.47 7.32 21.37
C ARG A 182 12.95 7.62 21.56
N SER A 183 13.68 7.78 20.47
CA SER A 183 15.08 8.22 20.47
C SER A 183 15.20 9.67 20.94
N THR A 184 16.20 9.97 21.76
CA THR A 184 16.42 11.31 22.35
C THR A 184 16.80 12.37 21.31
N ARG A 185 17.39 11.95 20.18
CA ARG A 185 17.89 12.88 19.15
C ARG A 185 16.83 13.27 18.10
N PHE A 186 15.93 12.36 17.78
CA PHE A 186 15.01 12.49 16.63
C PHE A 186 13.55 12.18 16.95
N GLY A 187 13.24 11.74 18.18
CA GLY A 187 11.86 11.45 18.60
C GLY A 187 11.24 10.21 17.94
N THR A 188 12.01 9.39 17.23
CA THR A 188 11.54 8.21 16.49
C THR A 188 11.52 6.94 17.34
N PRO A 189 10.55 6.02 17.12
CA PRO A 189 10.44 4.78 17.90
C PRO A 189 11.47 3.74 17.46
N TRP A 190 12.71 3.85 17.95
CA TRP A 190 13.84 3.04 17.47
C TRP A 190 13.66 1.54 17.69
N VAL A 191 12.98 1.13 18.76
CA VAL A 191 12.70 -0.29 19.05
C VAL A 191 11.73 -0.87 18.02
N ALA A 192 10.67 -0.13 17.67
CA ALA A 192 9.71 -0.53 16.66
C ALA A 192 10.34 -0.60 15.26
N ILE A 193 11.24 0.34 14.94
CA ILE A 193 12.01 0.34 13.68
C ILE A 193 12.94 -0.88 13.62
N ALA A 194 13.68 -1.17 14.69
CA ALA A 194 14.58 -2.32 14.76
C ALA A 194 13.82 -3.64 14.61
N ALA A 195 12.69 -3.79 15.31
CA ALA A 195 11.82 -4.95 15.21
C ALA A 195 11.26 -5.13 13.79
N SER A 196 10.73 -4.05 13.19
CA SER A 196 10.17 -4.09 11.82
C SER A 196 11.25 -4.42 10.78
N SER A 197 12.46 -3.88 10.95
CA SER A 197 13.61 -4.17 10.09
C SER A 197 14.06 -5.62 10.21
N ALA A 198 14.09 -6.17 11.44
CA ALA A 198 14.43 -7.57 11.68
C ALA A 198 13.41 -8.52 11.03
N VAL A 199 12.11 -8.23 11.16
CA VAL A 199 11.04 -8.99 10.48
C VAL A 199 11.19 -8.91 8.97
N THR A 200 11.42 -7.71 8.44
CA THR A 200 11.61 -7.50 6.99
C THR A 200 12.80 -8.30 6.46
N LEU A 201 13.92 -8.31 7.20
CA LEU A 201 15.09 -9.10 6.84
C LEU A 201 14.80 -10.60 6.89
N ALA A 202 14.09 -11.08 7.93
CA ALA A 202 13.71 -12.48 8.03
C ALA A 202 12.81 -12.93 6.86
N VAL A 203 11.84 -12.08 6.48
CA VAL A 203 10.92 -12.34 5.37
C VAL A 203 11.63 -12.26 4.01
N SER A 204 12.72 -11.49 3.89
CA SER A 204 13.49 -11.38 2.63
C SER A 204 14.14 -12.69 2.17
N PHE A 205 14.26 -13.70 3.04
CA PHE A 205 14.74 -15.03 2.70
C PHE A 205 13.65 -15.95 2.13
N LEU A 206 12.38 -15.54 2.14
CA LEU A 206 11.27 -16.28 1.54
C LEU A 206 11.14 -15.98 0.03
N ALA A 207 10.52 -16.89 -0.72
CA ALA A 207 10.24 -16.67 -2.13
C ALA A 207 9.29 -15.48 -2.33
N PHE A 208 9.61 -14.58 -3.26
CA PHE A 208 8.84 -13.35 -3.52
C PHE A 208 7.35 -13.62 -3.76
N ASP A 209 7.03 -14.66 -4.55
CA ASP A 209 5.64 -15.04 -4.84
C ASP A 209 4.88 -15.47 -3.57
N ASP A 210 5.53 -16.21 -2.68
CA ASP A 210 4.96 -16.66 -1.41
C ASP A 210 4.73 -15.46 -0.46
N VAL A 211 5.66 -14.50 -0.42
CA VAL A 211 5.53 -13.26 0.38
C VAL A 211 4.36 -12.42 -0.11
N VAL A 212 4.29 -12.14 -1.42
CA VAL A 212 3.23 -11.32 -2.02
C VAL A 212 1.87 -11.99 -1.85
N ALA A 213 1.77 -13.30 -2.08
CA ALA A 213 0.52 -14.02 -1.91
C ALA A 213 0.06 -14.05 -0.43
N THR A 214 0.97 -14.24 0.52
CA THR A 214 0.66 -14.21 1.96
C THR A 214 0.26 -12.82 2.43
N ALA A 215 0.95 -11.77 1.97
CA ALA A 215 0.59 -10.38 2.26
C ALA A 215 -0.81 -10.04 1.72
N ASN A 216 -1.08 -10.38 0.45
CA ASN A 216 -2.39 -10.17 -0.16
C ASN A 216 -3.51 -10.92 0.58
N PHE A 217 -3.24 -12.14 1.03
CA PHE A 217 -4.20 -12.94 1.80
C PHE A 217 -4.55 -12.29 3.14
N LEU A 218 -3.53 -11.91 3.94
CA LEU A 218 -3.72 -11.28 5.25
C LEU A 218 -4.40 -9.91 5.11
N TYR A 219 -4.00 -9.12 4.11
CA TYR A 219 -4.63 -7.84 3.81
C TYR A 219 -6.10 -8.03 3.43
N SER A 220 -6.42 -9.01 2.58
CA SER A 220 -7.79 -9.32 2.17
C SER A 220 -8.68 -9.65 3.37
N LEU A 221 -8.18 -10.43 4.34
CA LEU A 221 -8.90 -10.70 5.59
C LEU A 221 -9.15 -9.43 6.41
N GLY A 222 -8.15 -8.55 6.52
CA GLY A 222 -8.27 -7.26 7.19
C GLY A 222 -9.34 -6.38 6.57
N THR A 223 -9.32 -6.21 5.25
CA THR A 223 -10.31 -5.40 4.53
C THR A 223 -11.72 -5.99 4.62
N LEU A 224 -11.87 -7.33 4.63
CA LEU A 224 -13.16 -7.97 4.87
C LEU A 224 -13.72 -7.65 6.26
N LEU A 225 -12.87 -7.66 7.29
CA LEU A 225 -13.23 -7.25 8.65
C LEU A 225 -13.62 -5.78 8.71
N GLU A 226 -12.92 -4.90 7.99
CA GLU A 226 -13.26 -3.48 7.90
C GLU A 226 -14.64 -3.25 7.26
N PHE A 227 -14.94 -3.94 6.16
CA PHE A 227 -16.27 -3.85 5.53
C PHE A 227 -17.36 -4.41 6.43
N ALA A 228 -17.10 -5.53 7.12
CA ALA A 228 -18.03 -6.10 8.10
C ALA A 228 -18.29 -5.11 9.25
N ALA A 229 -17.23 -4.51 9.81
CA ALA A 229 -17.32 -3.51 10.87
C ALA A 229 -18.07 -2.26 10.40
N PHE A 230 -17.83 -1.79 9.17
CA PHE A 230 -18.53 -0.66 8.57
C PHE A 230 -20.04 -0.89 8.48
N LEU A 231 -20.46 -2.04 7.94
CA LEU A 231 -21.87 -2.41 7.83
C LEU A 231 -22.50 -2.61 9.21
N TRP A 232 -21.79 -3.28 10.13
CA TRP A 232 -22.24 -3.52 11.49
C TRP A 232 -22.44 -2.21 12.27
N LEU A 233 -21.47 -1.28 12.23
CA LEU A 233 -21.57 0.06 12.83
C LEU A 233 -22.68 0.91 12.18
N ARG A 234 -22.97 0.69 10.89
CA ARG A 234 -24.09 1.35 10.20
C ARG A 234 -25.45 0.85 10.70
N ALA A 235 -25.57 -0.44 10.97
CA ALA A 235 -26.79 -1.06 11.46
C ALA A 235 -27.02 -0.82 12.97
N ARG A 236 -25.99 -1.02 13.80
CA ARG A 236 -26.12 -0.97 15.27
C ARG A 236 -26.14 0.44 15.86
N LEU A 237 -25.37 1.37 15.29
CA LEU A 237 -25.20 2.72 15.83
C LEU A 237 -25.56 3.80 14.79
N PRO A 238 -26.83 3.91 14.39
CA PRO A 238 -27.26 4.84 13.34
C PRO A 238 -27.16 6.32 13.76
N GLY A 239 -27.31 6.62 15.06
CA GLY A 239 -27.29 7.98 15.61
C GLY A 239 -25.92 8.59 15.89
N LEU A 240 -24.82 7.85 15.64
CA LEU A 240 -23.48 8.40 15.83
C LEU A 240 -23.25 9.61 14.90
N LYS A 241 -22.72 10.71 15.45
CA LYS A 241 -22.28 11.86 14.67
C LYS A 241 -21.10 11.44 13.80
N ARG A 242 -21.31 11.38 12.49
CA ARG A 242 -20.31 10.99 11.50
C ARG A 242 -19.87 12.23 10.72
N PRO A 243 -18.59 12.64 10.77
CA PRO A 243 -18.10 13.80 10.02
C PRO A 243 -18.34 13.66 8.51
N TYR A 244 -18.18 12.45 7.98
CA TYR A 244 -18.55 12.10 6.62
C TYR A 244 -19.53 10.91 6.60
N ARG A 245 -20.57 11.00 5.77
CA ARG A 245 -21.62 9.98 5.63
C ARG A 245 -21.84 9.66 4.15
N VAL A 246 -21.56 8.43 3.74
CA VAL A 246 -21.94 7.96 2.40
C VAL A 246 -23.47 8.02 2.28
N PRO A 247 -24.03 8.72 1.27
CA PRO A 247 -25.45 8.98 1.13
C PRO A 247 -26.20 7.81 0.47
N LEU A 248 -25.96 6.59 0.96
CA LEU A 248 -26.61 5.37 0.47
C LEU A 248 -27.36 4.64 1.60
N PRO A 249 -28.50 4.00 1.30
CA PRO A 249 -29.21 3.14 2.24
C PRO A 249 -28.41 1.85 2.51
N LEU A 250 -28.68 1.19 3.63
CA LEU A 250 -27.91 0.03 4.09
C LEU A 250 -27.84 -1.13 3.07
N PRO A 251 -28.91 -1.48 2.32
CA PRO A 251 -28.82 -2.50 1.28
C PRO A 251 -27.89 -2.11 0.14
N ALA A 252 -27.89 -0.84 -0.27
CA ALA A 252 -26.99 -0.33 -1.31
C ALA A 252 -25.53 -0.30 -0.83
N LEU A 253 -25.30 0.03 0.45
CA LEU A 253 -23.97 -0.07 1.07
C LEU A 253 -23.49 -1.52 1.14
N ALA A 254 -24.36 -2.46 1.49
CA ALA A 254 -24.04 -3.88 1.50
C ALA A 254 -23.69 -4.39 0.10
N ALA A 255 -24.47 -4.01 -0.93
CA ALA A 255 -24.17 -4.34 -2.33
C ALA A 255 -22.82 -3.73 -2.80
N MET A 256 -22.56 -2.47 -2.42
CA MET A 256 -21.31 -1.79 -2.73
C MET A 256 -20.09 -2.49 -2.09
N CYS A 257 -20.21 -2.97 -0.85
CA CYS A 257 -19.15 -3.74 -0.18
C CYS A 257 -19.06 -5.19 -0.68
N ALA A 258 -20.17 -5.78 -1.13
CA ALA A 258 -20.20 -7.18 -1.57
C ALA A 258 -19.30 -7.43 -2.79
N VAL A 259 -19.28 -6.53 -3.76
CA VAL A 259 -18.45 -6.68 -4.97
C VAL A 259 -16.95 -6.83 -4.64
N PRO A 260 -16.31 -5.89 -3.91
CA PRO A 260 -14.92 -6.07 -3.50
C PRO A 260 -14.76 -7.24 -2.52
N SER A 261 -15.71 -7.48 -1.60
CA SER A 261 -15.63 -8.63 -0.69
C SER A 261 -15.59 -9.99 -1.41
N VAL A 262 -16.37 -10.17 -2.48
CA VAL A 262 -16.35 -11.40 -3.29
C VAL A 262 -15.01 -11.56 -3.99
N PHE A 263 -14.45 -10.46 -4.51
CA PHE A 263 -13.13 -10.48 -5.13
C PHE A 263 -12.03 -10.85 -4.13
N LEU A 264 -12.03 -10.23 -2.94
CA LEU A 264 -11.10 -10.55 -1.85
C LEU A 264 -11.23 -12.01 -1.40
N ALA A 265 -12.47 -12.51 -1.26
CA ALA A 265 -12.72 -13.90 -0.92
C ALA A 265 -12.21 -14.86 -2.01
N TYR A 266 -12.34 -14.51 -3.28
CA TYR A 266 -11.75 -15.27 -4.39
C TYR A 266 -10.23 -15.30 -4.32
N VAL A 267 -9.57 -14.16 -4.06
CA VAL A 267 -8.11 -14.09 -3.86
C VAL A 267 -7.68 -15.01 -2.71
N CYS A 268 -8.42 -15.00 -1.60
CA CYS A 268 -8.18 -15.91 -0.49
C CYS A 268 -8.39 -17.39 -0.86
N ALA A 269 -9.45 -17.72 -1.60
CA ALA A 269 -9.78 -19.09 -1.97
C ALA A 269 -8.80 -19.71 -2.98
N VAL A 270 -8.20 -18.89 -3.85
CA VAL A 270 -7.24 -19.33 -4.87
C VAL A 270 -5.81 -19.41 -4.31
N ALA A 271 -5.58 -18.91 -3.09
CA ALA A 271 -4.29 -18.98 -2.44
C ALA A 271 -3.83 -20.45 -2.28
N GLY A 272 -2.56 -20.72 -2.60
CA GLY A 272 -1.99 -22.06 -2.47
C GLY A 272 -1.91 -22.53 -1.02
N TRP A 273 -1.82 -23.85 -0.79
CA TRP A 273 -1.71 -24.42 0.56
C TRP A 273 -0.56 -23.82 1.40
N ARG A 274 0.57 -23.50 0.76
CA ARG A 274 1.72 -22.83 1.41
C ARG A 274 1.32 -21.47 2.00
N VAL A 275 0.54 -20.70 1.25
CA VAL A 275 0.04 -19.38 1.65
C VAL A 275 -0.92 -19.52 2.83
N PHE A 276 -1.85 -20.49 2.78
CA PHE A 276 -2.73 -20.79 3.92
C PHE A 276 -1.96 -21.20 5.17
N ALA A 277 -0.94 -22.06 5.03
CA ALA A 277 -0.10 -22.48 6.14
C ALA A 277 0.69 -21.31 6.74
N LEU A 278 1.33 -20.48 5.91
CA LEU A 278 2.09 -19.30 6.34
C LEU A 278 1.18 -18.25 6.99
N ALA A 279 0.07 -17.89 6.33
CA ALA A 279 -0.89 -16.92 6.86
C ALA A 279 -1.54 -17.42 8.15
N GLY A 280 -1.89 -18.71 8.22
CA GLY A 280 -2.41 -19.36 9.42
C GLY A 280 -1.40 -19.35 10.56
N ALA A 281 -0.15 -19.68 10.29
CA ALA A 281 0.94 -19.63 11.28
C ALA A 281 1.18 -18.20 11.79
N LEU A 282 1.21 -17.20 10.91
CA LEU A 282 1.37 -15.79 11.29
C LEU A 282 0.18 -15.28 12.11
N THR A 283 -1.04 -15.66 11.74
CA THR A 283 -2.25 -15.30 12.48
C THR A 283 -2.26 -15.95 13.87
N ALA A 284 -1.92 -17.25 13.94
CA ALA A 284 -1.80 -17.98 15.21
C ALA A 284 -0.69 -17.38 16.10
N LEU A 285 0.45 -17.00 15.51
CA LEU A 285 1.52 -16.28 16.19
C LEU A 285 1.02 -14.94 16.73
N GLY A 286 0.27 -14.16 15.95
CA GLY A 286 -0.31 -12.90 16.38
C GLY A 286 -1.28 -13.06 17.56
N VAL A 287 -2.18 -14.04 17.49
CA VAL A 287 -3.12 -14.37 18.59
C VAL A 287 -2.37 -14.87 19.84
N GLY A 288 -1.37 -15.74 19.64
CA GLY A 288 -0.52 -16.25 20.71
C GLY A 288 0.26 -15.14 21.40
N LEU A 289 0.90 -14.26 20.63
CA LEU A 289 1.57 -13.06 21.13
C LEU A 289 0.61 -12.17 21.89
N HIS A 290 -0.60 -11.91 21.37
CA HIS A 290 -1.60 -11.14 22.10
C HIS A 290 -1.97 -11.78 23.46
N GLY A 291 -2.12 -13.10 23.50
CA GLY A 291 -2.36 -13.86 24.73
C GLY A 291 -1.20 -13.77 25.73
N VAL A 292 0.04 -13.97 25.27
CA VAL A 292 1.26 -13.81 26.07
C VAL A 292 1.38 -12.39 26.60
N MET A 293 1.13 -11.40 25.76
CA MET A 293 1.14 -9.98 26.13
C MET A 293 0.10 -9.67 27.21
N ARG A 294 -1.10 -10.26 27.11
CA ARG A 294 -2.14 -10.16 28.14
C ARG A 294 -1.70 -10.79 29.46
N LEU A 295 -1.09 -11.98 29.43
CA LEU A 295 -0.54 -12.66 30.61
C LEU A 295 0.59 -11.85 31.27
N CYS A 296 1.54 -11.34 30.47
CA CYS A 296 2.60 -10.47 30.95
C CYS A 296 2.07 -9.19 31.61
N ARG A 297 0.95 -8.65 31.09
CA ARG A 297 0.27 -7.48 31.68
C ARG A 297 -0.40 -7.84 33.01
N THR A 298 -1.11 -8.97 33.08
CA THR A 298 -1.79 -9.42 34.30
C THR A 298 -0.78 -9.77 35.40
N ASN A 299 0.33 -10.41 35.04
CA ASN A 299 1.38 -10.82 35.98
C ASN A 299 2.44 -9.73 36.25
N LYS A 300 2.29 -8.53 35.64
CA LYS A 300 3.23 -7.39 35.75
C LYS A 300 4.69 -7.72 35.39
N TRP A 301 4.91 -8.69 34.49
CA TRP A 301 6.25 -9.09 34.05
C TRP A 301 6.91 -8.05 33.14
N LEU A 302 6.11 -7.27 32.42
CA LEU A 302 6.56 -6.21 31.53
C LEU A 302 5.83 -4.90 31.86
N GLY A 303 6.51 -3.78 31.66
CA GLY A 303 5.90 -2.45 31.76
C GLY A 303 5.03 -2.16 30.55
N PHE A 304 3.80 -1.72 30.77
CA PHE A 304 2.87 -1.26 29.74
C PHE A 304 2.49 0.19 30.02
N ASN A 305 2.25 0.96 28.98
CA ASN A 305 1.72 2.31 29.14
C ASN A 305 0.29 2.20 29.71
N SER A 306 0.04 2.86 30.84
CA SER A 306 -1.23 2.83 31.57
C SER A 306 -2.09 4.08 31.34
N THR A 307 -1.60 5.05 30.57
CA THR A 307 -2.29 6.30 30.25
C THR A 307 -2.75 6.31 28.79
N PRO A 308 -4.05 6.53 28.50
CA PRO A 308 -4.46 6.86 27.14
C PRO A 308 -3.75 8.17 26.73
N PRO A 309 -3.34 8.32 25.45
CA PRO A 309 -2.61 9.49 25.01
C PRO A 309 -3.41 10.77 25.33
N SER A 310 -2.78 11.70 26.05
CA SER A 310 -3.32 13.03 26.24
C SER A 310 -3.43 13.69 24.87
N ARG A 311 -4.65 14.00 24.44
CA ARG A 311 -4.89 14.84 23.26
C ARG A 311 -4.32 16.22 23.55
N SER A 312 -3.13 16.52 23.02
CA SER A 312 -2.59 17.88 22.89
C SER A 312 -2.50 18.22 21.42
#